data_AF-A0A3S8XBQ8-F1
#
_entry.id   AF-A0A3S8XBQ8-F1
#
_cell.length_a   1.000
_cell.length_b   1.000
_cell.length_c   1.000
_cell.angle_alpha   90.00
_cell.angle_beta   90.00
_cell.angle_gamma   90.00
#
_symmetry.space_group_name_H-M   'P 1'
#
loop_
_entity.id
_entity.type
_entity.pdbx_description
1 polymer ?
#
loop_
_entity_poly.entity_id
_entity_poly.type
_entity_poly.pdbx_seq_one_letter_code
_entity_poly.pdbx_strand_id
1 'polypeptide(L)'
;MRGRNKTHERGITFDGNRLILSQMGVRDVFRAQSESKNRGHVGLVLVRDISASMANDERYIHAIKSDLALSMAAESLSKMHVSNIVFPFKESEFEIIKTFDQSVEESLSKFTLGCKGYYTPTGSALMAAVDLLLDSQFDRKIIFLITDGYPNKSEFTIVEVMEKAKCNGIEIVGVGIKTDEIIGFETDTFVTVDDTSLLSIEVSKLVHQILS
;
A
#
# COMPACT_ATOMS: atom_id res chain seq x y z
N MET A 1 -10.50 23.10 -16.73
CA MET A 1 -9.32 23.82 -17.24
C MET A 1 -8.15 22.84 -17.29
N ARG A 2 -7.65 22.49 -18.48
CA ARG A 2 -6.47 21.61 -18.64
C ARG A 2 -5.22 22.35 -18.15
N GLY A 3 -4.49 21.75 -17.21
CA GLY A 3 -3.27 22.31 -16.65
C GLY A 3 -2.26 22.63 -17.76
N ARG A 4 -1.78 23.87 -17.79
CA ARG A 4 -0.69 24.30 -18.67
C ARG A 4 0.58 23.62 -18.17
N ASN A 5 1.15 22.70 -18.96
CA ASN A 5 2.48 22.16 -18.68
C ASN A 5 3.48 23.33 -18.66
N LYS A 6 4.29 23.44 -17.61
CA LYS A 6 5.40 24.40 -17.56
C LYS A 6 6.42 24.03 -18.65
N THR A 7 7.10 25.02 -19.23
CA THR A 7 8.15 24.82 -20.24
C THR A 7 9.36 25.69 -19.93
N HIS A 8 10.52 25.33 -20.49
CA HIS A 8 11.80 26.00 -20.29
C HIS A 8 12.54 26.18 -21.61
N GLU A 9 13.54 27.07 -21.62
CA GLU A 9 14.41 27.30 -22.78
C GLU A 9 15.47 26.22 -22.99
N ARG A 10 15.61 25.29 -22.04
CA ARG A 10 16.55 24.16 -22.09
C ARG A 10 15.90 22.91 -21.51
N GLY A 11 16.23 21.75 -22.07
CA GLY A 11 15.72 20.46 -21.61
C GLY A 11 16.05 19.34 -22.60
N ILE A 12 15.57 18.12 -22.32
CA ILE A 12 15.85 16.94 -23.15
C ILE A 12 14.69 16.67 -24.12
N THR A 13 13.46 17.02 -23.73
CA THR A 13 12.24 16.72 -24.49
C THR A 13 11.55 17.98 -24.96
N PHE A 14 11.20 18.04 -26.24
CA PHE A 14 10.50 19.17 -26.85
C PHE A 14 8.99 19.06 -26.65
N ASP A 15 8.32 20.20 -26.49
CA ASP A 15 6.87 20.27 -26.65
C ASP A 15 6.53 20.55 -28.11
N GLY A 16 5.93 19.58 -28.81
CA GLY A 16 5.66 19.69 -30.26
C GLY A 16 4.82 20.91 -30.65
N ASN A 17 3.88 21.34 -29.79
CA ASN A 17 3.04 22.51 -30.08
C ASN A 17 3.82 23.83 -29.93
N ARG A 18 4.77 23.90 -28.97
CA ARG A 18 5.63 25.08 -28.80
C ARG A 18 6.84 25.08 -29.72
N LEU A 19 7.33 23.91 -30.13
CA LEU A 19 8.44 23.79 -31.07
C LEU A 19 8.12 24.45 -32.41
N ILE A 20 6.87 24.33 -32.88
CA ILE A 20 6.39 24.99 -34.10
C ILE A 20 6.52 26.52 -34.00
N LEU A 21 6.39 27.08 -32.79
CA LEU A 21 6.50 28.51 -32.53
C LEU A 21 7.95 28.99 -32.38
N SER A 22 8.94 28.09 -32.40
CA SER A 22 10.36 28.46 -32.27
C SER A 22 10.82 29.42 -33.36
N GLN A 23 10.28 29.27 -34.57
CA GLN A 23 10.56 30.17 -35.70
C GLN A 23 10.06 31.60 -35.46
N MET A 24 9.11 31.78 -34.55
CA MET A 24 8.55 33.08 -34.15
C MET A 24 9.27 33.69 -32.94
N GLY A 25 10.43 33.14 -32.54
CA GLY A 25 11.23 33.63 -31.43
C GLY A 25 10.83 33.08 -30.06
N VAL A 26 9.90 32.12 -29.99
CA VAL A 26 9.56 31.42 -28.75
C VAL A 26 10.70 30.48 -28.37
N ARG A 27 11.31 30.72 -27.21
CA ARG A 27 12.49 29.96 -26.75
C ARG A 27 12.15 28.89 -25.73
N ASP A 28 11.03 29.00 -25.02
CA ASP A 28 10.58 28.06 -23.98
C ASP A 28 9.92 26.79 -24.57
N VAL A 29 10.63 26.12 -25.48
CA VAL A 29 10.13 25.00 -26.30
C VAL A 29 10.37 23.62 -25.67
N PHE A 30 11.16 23.56 -24.60
CA PHE A 30 11.39 22.31 -23.89
C PHE A 30 10.30 22.12 -22.85
N ARG A 31 9.73 20.92 -22.77
CA ARG A 31 8.85 20.60 -21.65
C ARG A 31 9.65 20.80 -20.37
N ALA A 32 9.06 21.46 -19.38
CA ALA A 32 9.56 21.27 -18.03
C ALA A 32 9.53 19.78 -17.82
N GLN A 33 10.70 19.21 -17.57
CA GLN A 33 10.69 18.06 -16.69
C GLN A 33 10.02 18.62 -15.45
N SER A 34 8.73 18.30 -15.28
CA SER A 34 8.22 18.23 -13.94
C SER A 34 9.28 17.48 -13.15
N GLU A 35 9.54 17.87 -11.92
CA GLU A 35 9.89 16.85 -10.94
C GLU A 35 8.71 15.86 -10.90
N SER A 36 8.53 15.08 -11.97
CA SER A 36 8.07 13.74 -11.82
C SER A 36 9.21 13.17 -11.00
N LYS A 37 9.03 13.18 -9.66
CA LYS A 37 9.33 12.00 -8.86
C LYS A 37 9.25 10.83 -9.83
N ASN A 38 10.35 10.14 -10.11
CA ASN A 38 10.34 8.95 -10.95
C ASN A 38 9.19 8.09 -10.41
N ARG A 39 8.00 8.20 -11.02
CA ARG A 39 6.80 7.48 -10.62
C ARG A 39 6.98 6.14 -11.28
N GLY A 40 7.92 5.40 -10.72
CA GLY A 40 8.23 4.04 -11.04
C GLY A 40 7.07 3.14 -10.66
N HIS A 41 7.23 1.84 -10.90
CA HIS A 41 6.24 0.87 -10.48
C HIS A 41 6.19 0.82 -8.95
N VAL A 42 4.99 0.94 -8.38
CA VAL A 42 4.78 0.89 -6.94
C VAL A 42 4.27 -0.50 -6.59
N GLY A 43 4.99 -1.19 -5.71
CA GLY A 43 4.53 -2.43 -5.08
C GLY A 43 3.82 -2.13 -3.78
N LEU A 44 2.56 -2.53 -3.68
CA LEU A 44 1.76 -2.45 -2.47
C LEU A 44 1.45 -3.86 -1.96
N VAL A 45 1.78 -4.15 -0.71
CA VAL A 45 1.34 -5.38 -0.03
C VAL A 45 0.36 -5.02 1.06
N LEU A 46 -0.88 -5.50 0.96
CA LEU A 46 -1.87 -5.39 2.03
C LEU A 46 -1.75 -6.62 2.93
N VAL A 47 -1.54 -6.39 4.22
CA VAL A 47 -1.37 -7.43 5.24
C VAL A 47 -2.53 -7.33 6.21
N ARG A 48 -3.45 -8.28 6.15
CA ARG A 48 -4.73 -8.23 6.87
C ARG A 48 -4.80 -9.24 8.00
N ASP A 49 -5.15 -8.73 9.17
CA ASP A 49 -5.45 -9.52 10.36
C ASP A 49 -6.84 -10.17 10.26
N ILE A 50 -6.89 -11.48 10.48
CA ILE A 50 -8.09 -12.31 10.55
C ILE A 50 -8.19 -13.05 11.89
N SER A 51 -7.41 -12.67 12.90
CA SER A 51 -7.37 -13.32 14.21
C SER A 51 -8.71 -13.24 14.94
N ALA A 52 -8.87 -14.03 16.00
CA ALA A 52 -10.11 -14.09 16.77
C ALA A 52 -10.53 -12.72 17.39
N SER A 53 -9.61 -11.80 17.66
CA SER A 53 -9.96 -10.46 18.17
C SER A 53 -10.75 -9.63 17.15
N MET A 54 -10.52 -9.89 15.86
CA MET A 54 -11.27 -9.29 14.75
C MET A 54 -12.74 -9.73 14.67
N ALA A 55 -13.14 -10.76 15.43
CA ALA A 55 -14.55 -11.14 15.58
C ALA A 55 -15.36 -10.12 16.38
N ASN A 56 -14.70 -9.40 17.30
CA ASN A 56 -15.36 -8.41 18.14
C ASN A 56 -15.91 -7.28 17.26
N ASP A 57 -17.16 -6.89 17.51
CA ASP A 57 -17.86 -5.82 16.80
C ASP A 57 -17.80 -5.92 15.26
N GLU A 58 -17.72 -7.15 14.73
CA GLU A 58 -17.65 -7.45 13.30
C GLU A 58 -16.48 -6.74 12.56
N ARG A 59 -15.39 -6.42 13.27
CA ARG A 59 -14.19 -5.73 12.72
C ARG A 59 -13.64 -6.41 11.47
N TYR A 60 -13.68 -7.73 11.41
CA TYR A 60 -13.25 -8.50 10.24
C TYR A 60 -14.01 -8.13 8.96
N ILE A 61 -15.31 -7.79 9.04
CA ILE A 61 -16.10 -7.38 7.86
C ILE A 61 -15.53 -6.09 7.28
N HIS A 62 -15.13 -5.17 8.15
CA HIS A 62 -14.56 -3.89 7.77
C HIS A 62 -13.14 -4.03 7.24
N ALA A 63 -12.34 -4.92 7.83
CA ALA A 63 -11.04 -5.29 7.31
C ALA A 63 -11.15 -5.86 5.89
N ILE A 64 -12.08 -6.80 5.66
CA ILE A 64 -12.32 -7.40 4.33
C ILE A 64 -12.76 -6.34 3.32
N LYS A 65 -13.73 -5.49 3.67
CA LYS A 65 -14.24 -4.43 2.76
C LYS A 65 -13.14 -3.46 2.37
N SER A 66 -12.27 -3.10 3.30
CA SER A 66 -11.23 -2.11 3.07
C SER A 66 -10.07 -2.69 2.30
N ASP A 67 -9.64 -3.90 2.63
CA ASP A 67 -8.66 -4.68 1.88
C ASP A 67 -9.10 -4.84 0.41
N LEU A 68 -10.36 -5.23 0.18
CA LEU A 68 -10.92 -5.34 -1.16
C LEU A 68 -10.99 -3.99 -1.91
N ALA A 69 -11.52 -2.95 -1.26
CA ALA A 69 -11.65 -1.63 -1.87
C ALA A 69 -10.28 -1.05 -2.25
N LEU A 70 -9.26 -1.27 -1.41
CA LEU A 70 -7.90 -0.82 -1.66
C LEU A 70 -7.23 -1.59 -2.78
N SER A 71 -7.38 -2.92 -2.83
CA SER A 71 -6.86 -3.70 -3.95
C SER A 71 -7.50 -3.27 -5.26
N MET A 72 -8.82 -3.05 -5.30
CA MET A 72 -9.51 -2.56 -6.50
C MET A 72 -9.04 -1.15 -6.91
N ALA A 73 -8.89 -0.24 -5.93
CA ALA A 73 -8.40 1.11 -6.18
C ALA A 73 -6.95 1.10 -6.70
N ALA A 74 -6.09 0.28 -6.10
CA ALA A 74 -4.71 0.10 -6.52
C ALA A 74 -4.61 -0.47 -7.95
N GLU A 75 -5.40 -1.50 -8.29
CA GLU A 75 -5.44 -2.08 -9.64
C GLU A 75 -5.94 -1.09 -10.71
N SER A 76 -6.80 -0.14 -10.33
CA SER A 76 -7.27 0.90 -11.25
C SER A 76 -6.15 1.88 -11.66
N LEU A 77 -5.03 1.90 -10.93
CA LEU A 77 -3.89 2.78 -11.17
C LEU A 77 -2.80 2.03 -11.94
N SER A 78 -2.53 2.46 -13.18
CA SER A 78 -1.65 1.77 -14.15
C SER A 78 -0.19 1.52 -13.72
N LYS A 79 0.25 2.05 -12.58
CA LYS A 79 1.61 1.91 -12.07
C LYS A 79 1.68 1.24 -10.69
N MET A 80 0.54 0.84 -10.14
CA MET A 80 0.47 0.12 -8.88
C MET A 80 0.24 -1.36 -9.11
N HIS A 81 0.96 -2.17 -8.35
CA HIS A 81 0.82 -3.60 -8.30
C HIS A 81 0.52 -3.97 -6.86
N VAL A 82 -0.57 -4.72 -6.64
CA VAL A 82 -1.05 -5.06 -5.30
C VAL A 82 -1.00 -6.55 -5.05
N SER A 83 -0.47 -6.94 -3.89
CA SER A 83 -0.51 -8.29 -3.35
C SER A 83 -1.21 -8.26 -1.99
N ASN A 84 -1.87 -9.35 -1.61
CA ASN A 84 -2.63 -9.43 -0.36
C ASN A 84 -2.22 -10.67 0.44
N ILE A 85 -1.92 -10.45 1.71
CA ILE A 85 -1.55 -11.46 2.70
C ILE A 85 -2.57 -11.41 3.83
N VAL A 86 -3.03 -12.58 4.28
CA VAL A 86 -3.90 -12.71 5.46
C VAL A 86 -3.21 -13.52 6.55
N PHE A 87 -3.41 -13.15 7.81
CA PHE A 87 -2.86 -13.85 8.96
C PHE A 87 -3.81 -13.73 10.16
N PRO A 88 -3.89 -14.71 11.08
CA PRO A 88 -3.14 -15.95 11.13
C PRO A 88 -3.71 -17.04 10.19
N PHE A 89 -2.86 -17.98 9.79
CA PHE A 89 -3.28 -19.23 9.14
C PHE A 89 -2.78 -20.45 9.92
N LYS A 90 -3.61 -21.50 10.01
CA LYS A 90 -3.36 -22.66 10.89
C LYS A 90 -2.08 -23.42 10.56
N GLU A 91 -1.72 -23.53 9.27
CA GLU A 91 -0.61 -24.36 8.79
C GLU A 91 0.65 -23.58 8.45
N SER A 92 0.54 -22.27 8.18
CA SER A 92 1.62 -21.48 7.58
C SER A 92 1.83 -20.10 8.21
N GLU A 93 1.21 -19.82 9.37
CA GLU A 93 1.14 -18.50 10.04
C GLU A 93 0.45 -17.39 9.23
N PHE A 94 0.59 -17.37 7.90
CA PHE A 94 -0.05 -16.45 6.97
C PHE A 94 -0.38 -17.16 5.64
N GLU A 95 -1.21 -16.57 4.79
CA GLU A 95 -1.50 -17.02 3.43
C GLU A 95 -1.48 -15.83 2.46
N ILE A 96 -0.82 -15.98 1.31
CA ILE A 96 -0.89 -15.01 0.21
C ILE A 96 -2.16 -15.31 -0.59
N ILE A 97 -3.17 -14.46 -0.47
CA ILE A 97 -4.47 -14.67 -1.13
C ILE A 97 -4.50 -14.14 -2.56
N LYS A 98 -3.63 -13.18 -2.90
CA LYS A 98 -3.51 -12.57 -4.22
C LYS A 98 -2.05 -12.19 -4.46
N THR A 99 -1.46 -12.61 -5.58
CA THR A 99 -0.12 -12.17 -6.00
C THR A 99 -0.20 -10.91 -6.88
N PHE A 100 0.96 -10.29 -7.17
CA PHE A 100 1.03 -9.10 -8.02
C PHE A 100 0.50 -9.33 -9.45
N ASP A 101 0.60 -10.56 -9.96
CA ASP A 101 0.20 -10.93 -11.32
C ASP A 101 -1.29 -11.35 -11.43
N GLN A 102 -1.97 -11.51 -10.30
CA GLN A 102 -3.39 -11.88 -10.25
C GLN A 102 -4.26 -10.63 -10.17
N SER A 103 -5.43 -10.67 -10.80
CA SER A 103 -6.48 -9.67 -10.60
C SER A 103 -7.25 -9.89 -9.30
N VAL A 104 -7.90 -8.84 -8.79
CA VAL A 104 -8.84 -8.97 -7.66
C VAL A 104 -9.98 -9.94 -8.01
N GLU A 105 -10.48 -9.92 -9.24
CA GLU A 105 -11.58 -10.78 -9.69
C GLU A 105 -11.25 -12.26 -9.57
N GLU A 106 -10.03 -12.66 -9.98
CA GLU A 106 -9.54 -14.05 -9.88
C GLU A 106 -9.39 -14.52 -8.43
N SER A 107 -9.11 -13.61 -7.50
CA SER A 107 -8.82 -13.93 -6.10
C SER A 107 -9.97 -13.64 -5.15
N LEU A 108 -11.11 -13.15 -5.65
CA LEU A 108 -12.23 -12.61 -4.87
C LEU A 108 -12.76 -13.58 -3.80
N SER A 109 -12.82 -14.88 -4.11
CA SER A 109 -13.27 -15.91 -3.18
C SER A 109 -12.41 -15.98 -1.91
N LYS A 110 -11.09 -15.75 -2.04
CA LYS A 110 -10.14 -15.80 -0.91
C LYS A 110 -10.22 -14.56 -0.03
N PHE A 111 -10.69 -13.42 -0.54
CA PHE A 111 -10.89 -12.22 0.29
C PHE A 111 -11.94 -12.44 1.39
N THR A 112 -12.88 -13.37 1.21
CA THR A 112 -13.94 -13.68 2.20
C THR A 112 -13.45 -14.35 3.48
N LEU A 113 -12.17 -14.74 3.55
CA LEU A 113 -11.55 -15.33 4.74
C LEU A 113 -11.57 -14.36 5.93
N GLY A 114 -12.46 -14.59 6.89
CA GLY A 114 -12.52 -13.84 8.14
C GLY A 114 -12.42 -14.75 9.36
N CYS A 115 -11.97 -14.18 10.48
CA CYS A 115 -12.00 -14.79 11.82
C CYS A 115 -11.48 -16.25 11.86
N LYS A 116 -10.20 -16.45 11.60
CA LYS A 116 -9.51 -17.73 11.79
C LYS A 116 -8.32 -17.51 12.73
N GLY A 117 -8.12 -18.45 13.65
CA GLY A 117 -6.90 -18.54 14.46
C GLY A 117 -6.94 -17.82 15.80
N TYR A 118 -6.24 -18.41 16.77
CA TYR A 118 -6.15 -17.95 18.16
C TYR A 118 -4.90 -17.08 18.43
N TYR A 119 -4.06 -16.88 17.41
CA TYR A 119 -2.77 -16.19 17.52
C TYR A 119 -2.66 -15.08 16.47
N THR A 120 -1.72 -14.15 16.63
CA THR A 120 -1.59 -12.94 15.81
C THR A 120 -0.13 -12.75 15.39
N PRO A 121 0.42 -13.65 14.53
CA PRO A 121 1.83 -13.69 14.12
C PRO A 121 2.17 -12.53 13.16
N THR A 122 2.06 -11.32 13.67
CA THR A 122 2.15 -10.07 12.89
C THR A 122 3.54 -9.89 12.31
N GLY A 123 4.60 -10.21 13.07
CA GLY A 123 5.97 -10.10 12.60
C GLY A 123 6.28 -11.04 11.44
N SER A 124 5.81 -12.28 11.49
CA SER A 124 5.99 -13.28 10.43
C SER A 124 5.26 -12.85 9.15
N ALA A 125 4.03 -12.35 9.27
CA ALA A 125 3.26 -11.84 8.14
C ALA A 125 3.91 -10.58 7.51
N LEU A 126 4.40 -9.66 8.32
CA LEU A 126 5.12 -8.48 7.83
C LEU A 126 6.46 -8.85 7.20
N MET A 127 7.20 -9.81 7.76
CA MET A 127 8.46 -10.29 7.18
C MET A 127 8.22 -10.91 5.79
N ALA A 128 7.17 -11.72 5.64
CA ALA A 128 6.77 -12.26 4.35
C ALA A 128 6.42 -11.16 3.33
N ALA A 129 5.75 -10.09 3.77
CA ALA A 129 5.48 -8.93 2.92
C ALA A 129 6.75 -8.18 2.51
N VAL A 130 7.71 -8.03 3.44
CA VAL A 130 9.03 -7.46 3.16
C VAL A 130 9.76 -8.30 2.12
N ASP A 131 9.86 -9.62 2.32
CA ASP A 131 10.57 -10.52 1.41
C ASP A 131 9.92 -10.52 0.01
N LEU A 132 8.58 -10.54 -0.07
CA LEU A 132 7.84 -10.44 -1.33
C LEU A 132 8.17 -9.14 -2.10
N LEU A 133 8.32 -8.02 -1.38
CA LEU A 133 8.72 -6.76 -1.99
C LEU A 133 10.20 -6.72 -2.33
N LEU A 134 11.09 -7.34 -1.55
CA LEU A 134 12.52 -7.42 -1.86
C LEU A 134 12.78 -8.19 -3.16
N ASP A 135 12.06 -9.30 -3.37
CA ASP A 135 12.16 -10.12 -4.58
C ASP A 135 11.59 -9.42 -5.82
N SER A 136 10.80 -8.36 -5.63
CA SER A 136 10.21 -7.56 -6.70
C SER A 136 11.10 -6.42 -7.20
N GLN A 137 10.92 -6.03 -8.45
CA GLN A 137 11.66 -4.94 -9.13
C GLN A 137 10.95 -3.57 -9.03
N PHE A 138 10.09 -3.37 -8.02
CA PHE A 138 9.36 -2.12 -7.87
C PHE A 138 10.26 -1.00 -7.34
N ASP A 139 10.08 0.20 -7.89
CA ASP A 139 10.85 1.40 -7.54
C ASP A 139 10.47 1.95 -6.16
N ARG A 140 9.20 1.77 -5.78
CA ARG A 140 8.69 2.13 -4.46
C ARG A 140 7.91 0.96 -3.88
N LYS A 141 8.16 0.65 -2.61
CA LYS A 141 7.69 -0.56 -1.94
C LYS A 141 6.96 -0.16 -0.66
N ILE A 142 5.70 -0.55 -0.54
CA ILE A 142 4.81 -0.12 0.53
C ILE A 142 4.07 -1.33 1.09
N ILE A 143 3.96 -1.40 2.41
CA ILE A 143 3.20 -2.41 3.14
C ILE A 143 2.14 -1.70 3.97
N PHE A 144 0.88 -2.11 3.85
CA PHE A 144 -0.19 -1.67 4.75
C PHE A 144 -0.60 -2.81 5.66
N LEU A 145 -0.47 -2.61 6.97
CA LEU A 145 -0.96 -3.53 7.99
C LEU A 145 -2.35 -3.11 8.43
N ILE A 146 -3.34 -4.00 8.30
CA ILE A 146 -4.72 -3.79 8.77
C ILE A 146 -4.93 -4.72 9.97
N THR A 147 -4.98 -4.18 11.18
CA THR A 147 -5.09 -4.95 12.44
C THR A 147 -5.85 -4.17 13.51
N ASP A 148 -6.29 -4.86 14.57
CA ASP A 148 -6.83 -4.25 15.79
C ASP A 148 -5.80 -4.13 16.93
N GLY A 149 -4.52 -4.44 16.67
CA GLY A 149 -3.40 -3.88 17.43
C GLY A 149 -2.71 -4.80 18.45
N TYR A 150 -3.11 -6.08 18.56
CA TYR A 150 -2.54 -7.01 19.54
C TYR A 150 -1.70 -8.13 18.91
N PRO A 151 -0.43 -7.86 18.55
CA PRO A 151 0.47 -8.90 18.06
C PRO A 151 0.74 -9.94 19.16
N ASN A 152 0.66 -11.23 18.83
CA ASN A 152 1.03 -12.31 19.76
C ASN A 152 1.64 -13.50 19.00
N LYS A 153 2.58 -14.22 19.63
CA LYS A 153 3.26 -15.42 19.10
C LYS A 153 3.70 -15.29 17.64
N SER A 154 4.80 -14.56 17.42
CA SER A 154 5.45 -14.45 16.10
C SER A 154 6.92 -14.85 16.20
N GLU A 155 7.47 -15.44 15.14
CA GLU A 155 8.91 -15.76 15.05
C GLU A 155 9.77 -14.48 15.06
N PHE A 156 9.27 -13.41 14.44
CA PHE A 156 9.94 -12.12 14.35
C PHE A 156 9.24 -11.06 15.20
N THR A 157 10.02 -10.17 15.81
CA THR A 157 9.48 -8.98 16.47
C THR A 157 9.14 -7.91 15.44
N ILE A 158 8.14 -7.05 15.73
CA ILE A 158 7.78 -5.94 14.84
C ILE A 158 8.97 -4.99 14.64
N VAL A 159 9.78 -4.77 15.68
CA VAL A 159 10.98 -3.93 15.62
C VAL A 159 11.98 -4.44 14.58
N GLU A 160 12.28 -5.73 14.58
CA GLU A 160 13.20 -6.34 13.60
C GLU A 160 12.69 -6.17 12.16
N VAL A 161 11.38 -6.32 11.95
CA VAL A 161 10.78 -6.18 10.62
C VAL A 161 10.78 -4.72 10.16
N MET A 162 10.47 -3.79 11.06
CA MET A 162 10.51 -2.34 10.77
C MET A 162 11.93 -1.88 10.43
N GLU A 163 12.95 -2.36 11.16
CA GLU A 163 14.36 -2.09 10.86
C GLU A 163 14.76 -2.64 9.49
N LYS A 164 14.43 -3.90 9.19
CA LYS A 164 14.72 -4.52 7.88
C LYS A 164 14.02 -3.77 6.75
N ALA A 165 12.77 -3.38 6.92
CA ALA A 165 12.02 -2.61 5.94
C ALA A 165 12.66 -1.24 5.69
N LYS A 166 13.00 -0.51 6.76
CA LYS A 166 13.64 0.81 6.68
C LYS A 166 15.00 0.75 5.98
N CYS A 167 15.83 -0.25 6.29
CA CYS A 167 17.12 -0.46 5.64
C CYS A 167 17.01 -0.72 4.13
N ASN A 168 15.87 -1.24 3.67
CA ASN A 168 15.61 -1.55 2.26
C ASN A 168 14.70 -0.52 1.56
N GLY A 169 14.40 0.62 2.21
CA GLY A 169 13.54 1.66 1.64
C GLY A 169 12.08 1.23 1.46
N ILE A 170 11.61 0.27 2.25
CA ILE A 170 10.22 -0.19 2.27
C ILE A 170 9.46 0.61 3.33
N GLU A 171 8.37 1.24 2.93
CA GLU A 171 7.47 1.98 3.82
C GLU A 171 6.42 1.02 4.40
N ILE A 172 6.30 0.93 5.72
CA ILE A 172 5.24 0.16 6.38
C ILE A 172 4.29 1.16 7.00
N VAL A 173 2.98 1.04 6.79
CA VAL A 173 1.94 1.89 7.39
C VAL A 173 0.96 1.00 8.16
N GLY A 174 0.71 1.35 9.41
CA GLY A 174 -0.29 0.69 10.26
C GLY A 174 -1.66 1.33 10.13
N VAL A 175 -2.68 0.52 9.90
CA VAL A 175 -4.09 0.92 9.84
C VAL A 175 -4.83 0.18 10.96
N GLY A 176 -5.20 0.94 12.00
CA GLY A 176 -5.87 0.43 13.19
C GLY A 176 -7.37 0.43 13.02
N ILE A 177 -8.00 -0.74 13.14
CA ILE A 177 -9.47 -0.85 13.13
C ILE A 177 -9.98 -0.80 14.57
N LYS A 178 -10.68 0.28 14.93
CA LYS A 178 -11.26 0.49 16.27
C LYS A 178 -10.24 0.26 17.41
N THR A 179 -9.00 0.70 17.20
CA THR A 179 -7.92 0.63 18.20
C THR A 179 -7.14 1.93 18.20
N ASP A 180 -6.81 2.44 19.39
CA ASP A 180 -6.09 3.69 19.58
C ASP A 180 -4.57 3.53 19.42
N GLU A 181 -4.06 2.29 19.45
CA GLU A 181 -2.63 1.99 19.35
C GLU A 181 -2.38 0.66 18.62
N ILE A 182 -1.36 0.62 17.75
CA ILE A 182 -0.73 -0.62 17.30
C ILE A 182 0.64 -0.71 17.98
N ILE A 183 0.82 -1.73 18.81
CA ILE A 183 2.07 -1.97 19.53
C ILE A 183 3.22 -2.16 18.53
N GLY A 184 4.25 -1.33 18.62
CA GLY A 184 5.45 -1.41 17.79
C GLY A 184 5.51 -0.45 16.59
N PHE A 185 4.50 0.40 16.40
CA PHE A 185 4.49 1.48 15.41
C PHE A 185 4.70 2.85 16.08
N GLU A 186 5.48 3.72 15.44
CA GLU A 186 5.57 5.14 15.82
C GLU A 186 4.27 5.88 15.42
N THR A 187 3.86 6.88 16.20
CA THR A 187 2.59 7.62 16.02
C THR A 187 2.44 8.26 14.63
N ASP A 188 3.52 8.58 13.94
CA ASP A 188 3.48 9.20 12.60
C ASP A 188 3.23 8.20 11.46
N THR A 189 3.24 6.90 11.76
CA THR A 189 3.13 5.80 10.78
C THR A 189 1.81 5.02 10.94
N PHE A 190 0.93 5.54 11.80
CA PHE A 190 -0.29 4.88 12.22
C PHE A 190 -1.51 5.77 11.95
N VAL A 191 -2.54 5.18 11.35
CA VAL A 191 -3.85 5.83 11.18
C VAL A 191 -4.91 5.01 11.90
N THR A 192 -5.49 5.61 12.93
CA THR A 192 -6.68 5.08 13.60
C THR A 192 -7.92 5.37 12.77
N VAL A 193 -8.77 4.37 12.60
CA VAL A 193 -10.08 4.57 12.01
C VAL A 193 -11.17 4.01 12.94
N ASP A 194 -11.89 4.95 13.54
CA ASP A 194 -13.00 4.70 14.46
C ASP A 194 -14.28 4.30 13.71
N ASP A 195 -14.54 4.96 12.59
CA ASP A 195 -15.65 4.63 11.69
C ASP A 195 -15.14 3.98 10.42
N THR A 196 -15.43 2.69 10.33
CA THR A 196 -15.06 1.80 9.24
C THR A 196 -15.55 2.21 7.85
N SER A 197 -16.55 3.09 7.77
CA SER A 197 -17.02 3.69 6.51
C SER A 197 -16.00 4.69 5.94
N LEU A 198 -15.16 5.24 6.81
CA LEU A 198 -14.07 6.15 6.47
C LEU A 198 -12.79 5.40 6.14
N LEU A 199 -12.65 4.10 6.43
CA LEU A 199 -11.41 3.34 6.21
C LEU A 199 -11.01 3.32 4.73
N SER A 200 -11.97 3.08 3.84
CA SER A 200 -11.73 3.10 2.39
C SER A 200 -11.36 4.49 1.89
N ILE A 201 -11.98 5.53 2.43
CA ILE A 201 -11.72 6.94 2.06
C ILE A 201 -10.36 7.38 2.59
N GLU A 202 -10.06 7.10 3.85
CA GLU A 202 -8.85 7.56 4.51
C GLU A 202 -7.64 6.81 3.99
N VAL A 203 -7.74 5.50 3.79
CA VAL A 203 -6.66 4.74 3.17
C VAL A 203 -6.55 5.05 1.67
N SER A 204 -7.65 5.35 0.95
CA SER A 204 -7.57 5.88 -0.43
C SER A 204 -6.88 7.25 -0.49
N LYS A 205 -7.18 8.16 0.45
CA LYS A 205 -6.44 9.42 0.58
C LYS A 205 -4.98 9.17 0.89
N LEU A 206 -4.67 8.21 1.76
CA LEU A 206 -3.31 7.83 2.13
C LEU A 206 -2.55 7.30 0.90
N VAL A 207 -3.18 6.43 0.11
CA VAL A 207 -2.68 5.99 -1.20
C VAL A 207 -2.48 7.20 -2.12
N HIS A 208 -3.45 8.10 -2.25
CA HIS A 208 -3.30 9.29 -3.09
C HIS A 208 -2.19 10.24 -2.62
N GLN A 209 -2.00 10.40 -1.32
CA GLN A 209 -1.00 11.26 -0.70
C GLN A 209 0.39 10.66 -0.83
N ILE A 210 0.50 9.34 -0.65
CA ILE A 210 1.68 8.55 -0.98
C ILE A 210 2.00 8.75 -2.46
N LEU A 211 1.04 8.59 -3.37
CA LEU A 211 1.28 8.67 -4.81
C LEU A 211 1.51 10.09 -5.36
N SER A 212 1.20 11.14 -4.59
CA SER A 212 1.34 12.57 -4.96
C SER A 212 2.77 13.07 -4.84
#